data_AF-A0A7W8FKX9-F1
#
_entry.id   AF-A0A7W8FKX9-F1
#
_cell.length_a   1.000
_cell.length_b   1.000
_cell.length_c   1.000
_cell.angle_alpha   90.00
_cell.angle_beta   90.00
_cell.angle_gamma   90.00
#
_symmetry.space_group_name_H-M   'P 1'
#
loop_
_entity.id
_entity.type
_entity.pdbx_description
1 polymer ?
#
loop_
_entity_poly.entity_id
_entity_poly.type
_entity_poly.pdbx_seq_one_letter_code
_entity_poly.pdbx_strand_id
1 'polypeptide(L)'
;MTHSSGIPLFERFFRSVASIKVDRNDVRRFREFVDEQIDDIAIAARNSAKWNGRDVIVAQDLPITKGVQERMREFDKLEEAEEIRELLRQVVRLPPGDVTFAEDAEALLPELFGGLSIALARSFRVVDATVSNPSTEHWNQVFTLFRLVF
;
A
#
# COMPACT_ATOMS: atom_id res chain seq x y z
N MET A 1 9.45 16.91 2.19
CA MET A 1 8.56 17.97 1.68
C MET A 1 7.50 17.29 0.82
N THR A 2 6.24 17.23 1.25
CA THR A 2 5.18 16.56 0.48
C THR A 2 4.84 17.40 -0.75
N HIS A 3 5.21 16.92 -1.93
CA HIS A 3 4.74 17.50 -3.19
C HIS A 3 3.20 17.41 -3.22
N SER A 4 2.55 18.56 -3.43
CA SER A 4 1.10 18.70 -3.59
C SER A 4 0.54 17.98 -4.83
N SER A 5 1.39 17.35 -5.65
CA SER A 5 1.02 16.67 -6.90
C SER A 5 0.26 15.36 -6.70
N GLY A 6 0.46 14.67 -5.57
CA GLY A 6 -0.17 13.35 -5.35
C GLY A 6 -1.62 13.39 -4.84
N ILE A 7 -2.09 14.51 -4.28
CA ILE A 7 -3.41 14.56 -3.62
C ILE A 7 -4.56 14.33 -4.62
N PRO A 8 -4.65 15.07 -5.75
CA PRO A 8 -5.73 14.86 -6.70
C PRO A 8 -5.73 13.47 -7.33
N LEU A 9 -4.56 12.85 -7.44
CA LEU A 9 -4.42 11.47 -7.92
C LEU A 9 -5.07 10.49 -6.95
N PHE A 10 -4.73 10.56 -5.66
CA PHE A 10 -5.33 9.67 -4.66
C PHE A 10 -6.83 9.94 -4.45
N GLU A 11 -7.31 11.17 -4.58
CA GLU A 11 -8.75 11.46 -4.59
C GLU A 11 -9.49 10.76 -5.74
N ARG A 12 -8.90 10.72 -6.95
CA ARG A 12 -9.46 9.98 -8.09
C ARG A 12 -9.43 8.48 -7.83
N PHE A 13 -8.29 7.96 -7.39
CA PHE A 13 -8.10 6.55 -7.06
C PHE A 13 -9.12 6.03 -6.03
N PHE A 14 -9.31 6.72 -4.90
CA PHE A 14 -10.28 6.28 -3.89
C PHE A 14 -11.72 6.33 -4.42
N ARG A 15 -12.02 7.28 -5.30
CA ARG A 15 -13.31 7.38 -5.97
C ARG A 15 -13.53 6.25 -6.97
N SER A 16 -12.55 5.93 -7.82
CA SER A 16 -12.67 4.86 -8.83
C SER A 16 -12.75 3.48 -8.19
N VAL A 17 -11.99 3.23 -7.13
CA VAL A 17 -11.92 1.91 -6.50
C VAL A 17 -13.10 1.59 -5.59
N ALA A 18 -13.60 2.57 -4.83
CA ALA A 18 -14.57 2.33 -3.76
C ALA A 18 -15.63 3.43 -3.61
N SER A 19 -15.68 4.40 -4.52
CA SER A 19 -16.57 5.58 -4.40
C SER A 19 -16.40 6.29 -3.06
N ILE A 20 -15.16 6.39 -2.58
CA ILE A 20 -14.78 7.05 -1.34
C ILE A 20 -14.21 8.44 -1.67
N LYS A 21 -14.66 9.45 -0.93
CA LYS A 21 -14.10 10.80 -0.95
C LYS A 21 -13.10 10.89 0.19
N VAL A 22 -11.89 11.32 -0.14
CA VAL A 22 -10.81 11.57 0.80
C VAL A 22 -10.40 13.03 0.69
N ASP A 23 -10.02 13.64 1.81
CA ASP A 23 -9.42 14.97 1.85
C ASP A 23 -7.88 14.90 1.95
N ARG A 24 -7.23 16.07 2.06
CA ARG A 24 -5.78 16.14 2.20
C ARG A 24 -5.23 15.44 3.45
N ASN A 25 -5.93 15.52 4.57
CA ASN A 25 -5.52 14.86 5.80
C ASN A 25 -5.68 13.34 5.66
N ASP A 26 -6.74 12.90 4.98
CA ASP A 26 -6.97 11.50 4.62
C ASP A 26 -5.84 10.92 3.78
N VAL A 27 -5.46 11.60 2.71
CA VAL A 27 -4.37 11.16 1.84
C VAL A 27 -3.07 11.06 2.64
N ARG A 28 -2.79 11.99 3.56
CA ARG A 28 -1.59 11.89 4.41
C ARG A 28 -1.63 10.64 5.31
N ARG A 29 -2.72 10.43 6.08
CA ARG A 29 -2.82 9.25 6.97
C ARG A 29 -2.81 7.93 6.20
N PHE A 30 -3.42 7.92 5.01
CA PHE A 30 -3.38 6.77 4.10
C PHE A 30 -1.95 6.44 3.66
N ARG A 31 -1.20 7.45 3.20
CA ARG A 31 0.18 7.28 2.77
C ARG A 31 1.05 6.75 3.90
N GLU A 32 1.01 7.41 5.05
CA GLU A 32 1.75 7.01 6.24
C GLU A 32 1.45 5.56 6.63
N PHE A 33 0.17 5.17 6.61
CA PHE A 33 -0.23 3.81 6.98
C PHE A 33 0.20 2.76 5.95
N VAL A 34 -0.02 2.97 4.65
CA VAL A 34 0.40 1.99 3.63
C VAL A 34 1.92 1.87 3.58
N ASP A 35 2.63 2.97 3.76
CA ASP A 35 4.08 2.96 3.88
C ASP A 35 4.47 2.10 5.12
N GLU A 36 3.90 2.34 6.31
CA GLU A 36 4.14 1.51 7.52
C GLU A 36 3.95 0.00 7.23
N GLN A 37 2.87 -0.38 6.53
CA GLN A 37 2.62 -1.78 6.19
C GLN A 37 3.66 -2.39 5.23
N ILE A 38 4.14 -1.62 4.25
CA ILE A 38 5.21 -2.12 3.36
C ILE A 38 6.53 -2.28 4.14
N ASP A 39 6.78 -1.44 5.14
CA ASP A 39 7.94 -1.57 6.02
C ASP A 39 7.88 -2.85 6.87
N ASP A 40 6.72 -3.14 7.46
CA ASP A 40 6.51 -4.37 8.24
C ASP A 40 6.69 -5.62 7.36
N ILE A 41 6.13 -5.61 6.15
CA ILE A 41 6.32 -6.67 5.15
C ILE A 41 7.81 -6.83 4.79
N ALA A 42 8.54 -5.74 4.59
CA ALA A 42 9.96 -5.77 4.29
C ALA A 42 10.80 -6.34 5.44
N ILE A 43 10.46 -6.00 6.68
CA ILE A 43 11.13 -6.52 7.89
C ILE A 43 10.88 -8.03 8.03
N ALA A 44 9.65 -8.48 7.82
CA ALA A 44 9.31 -9.91 7.83
C ALA A 44 10.06 -10.68 6.72
N ALA A 45 10.12 -10.09 5.52
CA ALA A 45 10.83 -10.66 4.38
C ALA A 45 12.35 -10.73 4.60
N ARG A 46 12.95 -9.73 5.27
CA ARG A 46 14.36 -9.78 5.69
C ARG A 46 14.62 -10.99 6.58
N ASN A 47 13.72 -11.25 7.53
CA ASN A 47 13.87 -12.41 8.42
C ASN A 47 13.81 -13.71 7.60
N SER A 48 12.87 -13.84 6.65
CA SER A 48 12.83 -14.98 5.73
C SER A 48 14.12 -15.13 4.91
N ALA A 49 14.64 -14.04 4.33
CA ALA A 49 15.87 -14.06 3.56
C ALA A 49 17.06 -14.57 4.40
N LYS A 50 17.22 -14.02 5.62
CA LYS A 50 18.28 -14.44 6.57
C LYS A 50 18.16 -15.90 6.98
N TRP A 51 16.93 -16.38 7.23
CA TRP A 51 16.68 -17.80 7.52
C TRP A 51 17.06 -18.71 6.35
N ASN A 52 16.97 -18.21 5.12
CA ASN A 52 17.43 -18.90 3.91
C ASN A 52 18.90 -18.61 3.55
N GLY A 53 19.68 -17.99 4.45
CA GLY A 53 21.10 -17.70 4.24
C GLY A 53 21.38 -16.61 3.20
N ARG A 54 20.43 -15.70 2.96
CA ARG A 54 20.54 -14.58 2.02
C ARG A 54 20.47 -13.23 2.74
N ASP A 55 21.30 -12.29 2.30
CA ASP A 55 21.27 -10.88 2.76
C ASP A 55 20.45 -9.98 1.82
N VAL A 56 19.89 -10.56 0.76
CA VAL A 56 19.04 -9.88 -0.24
C VAL A 56 17.66 -10.51 -0.22
N ILE A 57 16.62 -9.67 -0.13
CA ILE A 57 15.22 -10.06 -0.19
C ILE A 57 14.84 -10.33 -1.65
N VAL A 58 14.32 -11.53 -1.91
CA VAL A 58 13.71 -11.87 -3.21
C VAL A 58 12.20 -11.85 -3.09
N ALA A 59 11.49 -11.85 -4.22
CA ALA A 59 10.03 -11.77 -4.25
C ALA A 59 9.34 -12.83 -3.36
N GLN A 60 9.90 -14.04 -3.27
CA GLN A 60 9.33 -15.14 -2.49
C GLN A 60 9.43 -14.96 -0.97
N ASP A 61 10.29 -14.06 -0.49
CA ASP A 61 10.39 -13.75 0.95
C ASP A 61 9.27 -12.84 1.43
N LEU A 62 8.68 -12.05 0.53
CA LEU A 62 7.63 -11.11 0.87
C LEU A 62 6.37 -11.89 1.27
N PRO A 63 5.85 -11.70 2.50
CA PRO A 63 4.64 -12.39 2.97
C PRO A 63 3.36 -11.82 2.35
N ILE A 64 3.31 -11.72 1.02
CA ILE A 64 2.17 -11.18 0.28
C ILE A 64 1.12 -12.29 0.17
N THR A 65 0.04 -12.13 0.94
CA THR A 65 -1.08 -13.08 0.90
C THR A 65 -1.75 -13.08 -0.47
N LYS A 66 -2.41 -14.20 -0.81
CA LYS A 66 -3.20 -14.31 -2.06
C LYS A 66 -4.20 -13.16 -2.21
N GLY A 67 -4.83 -12.74 -1.12
CA GLY A 67 -5.80 -11.63 -1.12
C GLY A 67 -5.18 -10.32 -1.60
N VAL A 68 -3.96 -10.01 -1.18
CA VAL A 68 -3.22 -8.82 -1.66
C VAL A 68 -2.74 -9.01 -3.08
N GLN A 69 -2.21 -10.18 -3.44
CA GLN A 69 -1.76 -10.46 -4.82
C GLN A 69 -2.88 -10.25 -5.85
N GLU A 70 -4.12 -10.62 -5.52
CA GLU A 70 -5.25 -10.34 -6.40
C GLU A 70 -5.54 -8.84 -6.54
N ARG A 71 -5.39 -8.07 -5.45
CA ARG A 71 -5.54 -6.60 -5.52
C ARG A 71 -4.39 -5.95 -6.28
N MET A 72 -3.17 -6.48 -6.20
CA MET A 72 -2.05 -6.03 -7.05
C MET A 72 -2.39 -6.21 -8.54
N ARG A 73 -2.95 -7.36 -8.93
CA ARG A 73 -3.40 -7.61 -10.31
C ARG A 73 -4.59 -6.74 -10.75
N GLU A 74 -5.40 -6.28 -9.80
CA GLU A 74 -6.46 -5.32 -10.08
C GLU A 74 -5.92 -3.90 -10.23
N PHE A 75 -4.94 -3.53 -9.40
CA PHE A 75 -4.26 -2.25 -9.49
C PHE A 75 -3.65 -2.03 -10.87
N ASP A 76 -3.03 -3.06 -11.46
CA ASP A 76 -2.48 -3.01 -12.81
C ASP A 76 -3.49 -2.64 -13.91
N LYS A 77 -4.79 -2.78 -13.64
CA LYS A 77 -5.87 -2.49 -14.59
C LYS A 77 -6.51 -1.11 -14.39
N LEU A 78 -6.09 -0.35 -13.38
CA LEU A 78 -6.63 0.98 -13.10
C LEU A 78 -6.00 2.04 -13.99
N GLU A 79 -6.79 3.03 -14.40
CA GLU A 79 -6.29 4.17 -15.19
C GLU A 79 -5.22 4.96 -14.43
N GLU A 80 -5.35 5.06 -13.11
CA GLU A 80 -4.43 5.78 -12.23
C GLU A 80 -3.11 5.03 -11.94
N ALA A 81 -2.99 3.76 -12.36
CA ALA A 81 -1.89 2.90 -11.95
C ALA A 81 -0.51 3.45 -12.36
N GLU A 82 -0.36 3.89 -13.62
CA GLU A 82 0.91 4.39 -14.13
C GLU A 82 1.32 5.71 -13.46
N GLU A 83 0.36 6.60 -13.19
CA GLU A 83 0.61 7.86 -12.50
C GLU A 83 1.04 7.61 -11.04
N ILE A 84 0.45 6.60 -10.38
CA ILE A 84 0.85 6.18 -9.03
C ILE A 84 2.25 5.56 -9.04
N ARG A 85 2.58 4.70 -10.02
CA ARG A 85 3.93 4.13 -10.17
C ARG A 85 4.97 5.22 -10.34
N GLU A 86 4.71 6.18 -11.21
CA GLU A 86 5.62 7.30 -11.46
C GLU A 86 5.82 8.15 -10.20
N LEU A 87 4.73 8.45 -9.47
CA LEU A 87 4.82 9.14 -8.19
C LEU A 87 5.70 8.38 -7.18
N LEU A 88 5.59 7.04 -7.13
CA LEU A 88 6.41 6.21 -6.23
C LEU A 88 7.87 6.14 -6.67
N ARG A 89 8.18 6.09 -7.97
CA ARG A 89 9.56 6.12 -8.48
C ARG A 89 10.32 7.38 -8.09
N GLN A 90 9.62 8.52 -8.00
CA GLN A 90 10.21 9.79 -7.57
C GLN A 90 10.57 9.82 -6.08
N VAL A 91 10.02 8.89 -5.29
CA VAL A 91 10.28 8.75 -3.87
C VAL A 91 11.14 7.51 -3.66
N VAL A 92 12.46 7.69 -3.56
CA VAL A 92 13.35 6.59 -3.16
C VAL A 92 12.99 6.21 -1.73
N ARG A 93 12.26 5.10 -1.58
CA ARG A 93 11.90 4.56 -0.27
C ARG A 93 13.11 3.77 0.25
N LEU A 94 13.79 4.32 1.25
CA LEU A 94 14.87 3.60 1.93
C LEU A 94 14.23 2.50 2.79
N PRO A 95 14.52 1.21 2.51
CA PRO A 95 13.99 0.13 3.31
C PRO A 95 14.46 0.23 4.77
N PRO A 96 13.61 -0.05 5.77
CA PRO A 96 14.01 0.00 7.16
C PRO A 96 15.04 -1.09 7.51
N GLY A 97 16.15 -0.68 8.13
CA GLY A 97 17.10 -1.59 8.79
C GLY A 97 17.99 -2.42 7.87
N ASP A 98 18.74 -1.75 6.99
CA ASP A 98 19.76 -2.33 6.09
C ASP A 98 19.21 -3.46 5.21
N VAL A 99 17.99 -3.29 4.72
CA VAL A 99 17.34 -4.24 3.81
C VAL A 99 17.77 -3.93 2.38
N THR A 100 18.28 -4.95 1.68
CA THR A 100 18.54 -4.89 0.24
C THR A 100 17.51 -5.75 -0.49
N PHE A 101 16.80 -5.16 -1.45
CA PHE A 101 15.91 -5.89 -2.34
C PHE A 101 16.68 -6.35 -3.58
N ALA A 102 16.36 -7.56 -4.06
CA ALA A 102 16.65 -7.92 -5.44
C ALA A 102 15.76 -7.08 -6.38
N GLU A 103 16.22 -6.86 -7.61
CA GLU A 103 15.53 -6.02 -8.59
C GLU A 103 14.09 -6.47 -8.84
N ASP A 104 13.84 -7.77 -8.88
CA ASP A 104 12.51 -8.35 -9.05
C ASP A 104 11.60 -8.10 -7.84
N ALA A 105 12.14 -8.15 -6.62
CA ALA A 105 11.41 -7.82 -5.40
C ALA A 105 11.11 -6.32 -5.30
N GLU A 106 12.06 -5.47 -5.68
CA GLU A 106 11.89 -4.01 -5.70
C GLU A 106 10.81 -3.58 -6.71
N ALA A 107 10.79 -4.22 -7.88
CA ALA A 107 9.78 -4.00 -8.91
C ALA A 107 8.35 -4.32 -8.45
N LEU A 108 8.17 -5.13 -7.39
CA LEU A 108 6.86 -5.42 -6.81
C LEU A 108 6.36 -4.34 -5.84
N LEU A 109 7.22 -3.45 -5.34
CA LEU A 109 6.83 -2.47 -4.33
C LEU A 109 5.71 -1.51 -4.80
N PRO A 110 5.73 -0.97 -6.03
CA PRO A 110 4.61 -0.16 -6.52
C PRO A 110 3.30 -0.94 -6.63
N GLU A 111 3.37 -2.20 -7.06
CA GLU A 111 2.20 -3.08 -7.16
C GLU A 111 1.65 -3.40 -5.77
N LEU A 112 2.52 -3.70 -4.81
CA LEU A 112 2.16 -3.96 -3.42
C LEU A 112 1.48 -2.74 -2.81
N PHE A 113 2.05 -1.54 -3.01
CA PHE A 113 1.44 -0.28 -2.60
C PHE A 113 0.04 -0.13 -3.17
N GLY A 114 -0.13 -0.32 -4.48
CA GLY A 114 -1.43 -0.25 -5.15
C GLY A 114 -2.42 -1.29 -4.64
N GLY A 115 -1.99 -2.53 -4.45
CA GLY A 115 -2.81 -3.63 -3.93
C GLY A 115 -3.30 -3.38 -2.50
N LEU A 116 -2.42 -2.93 -1.61
CA LEU A 116 -2.78 -2.52 -0.24
C LEU A 116 -3.74 -1.33 -0.25
N SER A 117 -3.51 -0.37 -1.15
CA SER A 117 -4.37 0.81 -1.31
C SER A 117 -5.79 0.43 -1.75
N ILE A 118 -5.94 -0.52 -2.68
CA ILE A 118 -7.25 -1.03 -3.09
C ILE A 118 -7.94 -1.75 -1.93
N ALA A 119 -7.20 -2.63 -1.25
CA ALA A 119 -7.74 -3.37 -0.10
C ALA A 119 -8.25 -2.40 0.99
N LEU A 120 -7.48 -1.34 1.27
CA LEU A 120 -7.83 -0.33 2.26
C LEU A 120 -9.07 0.45 1.83
N ALA A 121 -9.08 0.97 0.60
CA ALA A 121 -10.21 1.74 0.08
C ALA A 121 -11.52 0.94 0.12
N ARG A 122 -11.48 -0.35 -0.24
CA ARG A 122 -12.66 -1.23 -0.18
C ARG A 122 -13.06 -1.61 1.24
N SER A 123 -12.12 -1.66 2.18
CA SER A 123 -12.41 -1.99 3.57
C SER A 123 -13.36 -0.98 4.22
N PHE A 124 -13.36 0.28 3.79
CA PHE A 124 -14.39 1.25 4.21
C PHE A 124 -15.81 0.77 3.90
N ARG A 125 -16.03 0.25 2.70
CA ARG A 125 -17.34 -0.27 2.26
C ARG A 125 -17.72 -1.59 2.95
N VAL A 126 -16.74 -2.33 3.46
CA VAL A 126 -17.00 -3.54 4.26
C VAL A 126 -17.41 -3.16 5.68
N VAL A 127 -16.75 -2.16 6.27
CA VAL A 127 -17.05 -1.65 7.61
C VAL A 127 -18.40 -0.92 7.65
N ASP A 128 -18.65 -0.04 6.67
CA ASP A 128 -19.93 0.65 6.47
C ASP A 128 -20.24 0.73 4.98
N ALA A 129 -21.23 -0.04 4.53
CA ALA A 129 -21.62 -0.08 3.12
C ALA A 129 -22.07 1.27 2.55
N THR A 130 -22.55 2.19 3.39
CA THR A 130 -23.09 3.49 2.99
C THR A 130 -22.05 4.61 3.03
N VAL A 131 -20.88 4.37 3.63
CA VAL A 131 -19.85 5.41 3.80
C VAL A 131 -19.35 5.93 2.45
N SER A 132 -19.37 7.24 2.29
CA SER A 132 -18.78 7.92 1.13
C SER A 132 -17.74 8.95 1.52
N ASN A 133 -17.76 9.43 2.76
CA ASN A 133 -16.78 10.34 3.34
C ASN A 133 -16.36 9.78 4.71
N PRO A 134 -15.25 9.01 4.80
CA PRO A 134 -14.89 8.30 6.02
C PRO A 134 -14.46 9.26 7.13
N SER A 135 -15.14 9.18 8.27
CA SER A 135 -14.70 9.86 9.49
C SER A 135 -13.40 9.25 10.04
N THR A 136 -12.75 9.93 10.97
CA THR A 136 -11.57 9.39 11.68
C THR A 136 -11.82 8.05 12.33
N GLU A 137 -13.03 7.79 12.82
CA GLU A 137 -13.38 6.48 13.39
C GLU A 137 -13.35 5.37 12.35
N HIS A 138 -13.85 5.62 11.13
CA HIS A 138 -13.77 4.64 10.04
C HIS A 138 -12.31 4.31 9.69
N TRP A 139 -11.44 5.32 9.65
CA TRP A 139 -10.01 5.11 9.39
C TRP A 139 -9.35 4.28 10.48
N ASN A 140 -9.64 4.57 11.75
CA ASN A 140 -9.13 3.79 12.87
C ASN A 140 -9.58 2.32 12.77
N GLN A 141 -10.86 2.08 12.48
CA GLN A 141 -11.40 0.72 12.33
C GLN A 141 -10.73 -0.03 11.18
N VAL A 142 -10.60 0.59 10.01
CA VAL A 142 -9.91 -0.01 8.86
C VAL A 142 -8.43 -0.27 9.18
N PHE A 143 -7.72 0.66 9.82
CA PHE A 143 -6.32 0.44 10.23
C PHE A 143 -6.19 -0.70 11.24
N THR A 144 -7.10 -0.78 12.21
CA THR A 144 -7.15 -1.90 13.16
C THR A 144 -7.37 -3.22 12.43
N LEU A 145 -8.29 -3.28 11.44
CA LEU A 145 -8.50 -4.50 10.66
C LEU A 145 -7.22 -4.95 9.94
N PHE A 146 -6.46 -4.04 9.36
CA PHE A 146 -5.20 -4.36 8.68
C PHE A 146 -4.13 -4.88 9.66
N ARG A 147 -3.96 -4.22 10.81
CA ARG A 147 -3.00 -4.65 11.85
C ARG A 147 -3.32 -5.99 12.52
N LEU A 148 -4.50 -6.55 12.26
CA LEU A 148 -4.85 -7.91 12.72
C LEU A 148 -4.38 -8.99 11.73
N VAL A 149 -4.04 -8.62 10.49
CA VAL A 149 -3.71 -9.57 9.41
C VAL A 149 -2.31 -9.37 8.81
N PHE A 150 -1.71 -8.19 9.00
CA PHE A 150 -0.32 -7.86 8.66
C PHE A 150 0.40 -7.44 9.94
#